data_AF-A0A9E7HUG9-F1
#
_entry.id   AF-A0A9E7HUG9-F1
#
_cell.length_a   1.000
_cell.length_b   1.000
_cell.length_c   1.000
_cell.angle_alpha   90.00
_cell.angle_beta   90.00
_cell.angle_gamma   90.00
#
_symmetry.space_group_name_H-M   'P 1'
#
loop_
_entity.id
_entity.type
_entity.pdbx_description
1 polymer ?
#
loop_
_entity_poly.entity_id
_entity_poly.type
_entity_poly.pdbx_seq_one_letter_code
_entity_poly.pdbx_strand_id
1 'polypeptide(L)'
;MASLTLDSALLSLVALLLPLRLLSLGSRLLLLRKGRWRGLGRSGSARSIVLLASSAVLLTAILGISDTSPSGSGALISEMEDLRLKTARLESILEESMEILNSKEVHLEKKYKLIGEMEEKIQLLQNALHEIKGSVSDLFKAEDRIRALEEEVGTSLLLHGACFSVQLLLEQSMKNENNIQTLESSADDATEKMEVTDYEIKKMDSIVTEQWIQIRQLEQAFQLTKMMTSKVLRRSLQKDMNRSRMPSKFATSKLQGFIKHEMQMHELTAGLANNLVVFILASTLMIAPIIFAWNVSSSCFSLLKR
;
A
#
# COMPACT_ATOMS: atom_id res chain seq x y z
N MET A 1 -40.17 -121.03 20.37
CA MET A 1 -39.81 -120.26 19.15
C MET A 1 -40.23 -118.78 19.18
N ALA A 2 -40.69 -118.23 20.31
CA ALA A 2 -41.14 -116.82 20.40
C ALA A 2 -40.16 -115.87 21.12
N SER A 3 -39.02 -116.37 21.65
CA SER A 3 -38.04 -115.55 22.37
C SER A 3 -36.92 -114.98 21.50
N LEU A 4 -36.70 -115.51 20.29
CA LEU A 4 -35.65 -115.04 19.36
C LEU A 4 -36.07 -113.82 18.52
N THR A 5 -37.36 -113.50 18.46
CA THR A 5 -37.89 -112.39 17.65
C THR A 5 -37.90 -111.06 18.40
N LEU A 6 -37.93 -111.07 19.73
CA LEU A 6 -38.02 -109.86 20.55
C LEU A 6 -36.68 -109.12 20.66
N ASP A 7 -35.58 -109.85 20.84
CA ASP A 7 -34.23 -109.26 20.96
C ASP A 7 -33.71 -108.72 19.62
N SER A 8 -34.07 -109.38 18.52
CA SER A 8 -33.82 -108.89 17.15
C SER A 8 -34.59 -107.59 16.86
N ALA A 9 -35.85 -107.50 17.30
CA ALA A 9 -36.66 -106.30 17.15
C ALA A 9 -36.13 -105.14 18.01
N LEU A 10 -35.65 -105.40 19.22
CA LEU A 10 -35.07 -104.38 20.10
C LEU A 10 -33.72 -103.86 19.58
N LEU A 11 -32.85 -104.74 19.07
CA LEU A 11 -31.59 -104.32 18.43
C LEU A 11 -31.86 -103.51 17.15
N SER A 12 -32.87 -103.89 16.36
CA SER A 12 -33.30 -103.12 15.17
C SER A 12 -33.84 -101.74 15.56
N LEU A 13 -34.61 -101.65 16.65
CA LEU A 13 -35.16 -100.39 17.14
C LEU A 13 -34.06 -99.45 17.66
N VAL A 14 -33.08 -99.97 18.40
CA VAL A 14 -31.93 -99.20 18.92
C VAL A 14 -31.02 -98.74 17.77
N ALA A 15 -30.79 -99.60 16.78
CA ALA A 15 -30.01 -99.27 15.59
C ALA A 15 -30.67 -98.18 14.72
N LEU A 16 -32.02 -98.09 14.73
CA LEU A 16 -32.74 -97.04 14.00
C LEU A 16 -32.84 -95.72 14.77
N LEU A 17 -32.87 -95.77 16.10
CA LEU A 17 -33.04 -94.59 16.96
C LEU A 17 -31.75 -93.80 17.18
N LEU A 18 -30.58 -94.46 17.20
CA LEU A 18 -29.29 -93.80 17.40
C LEU A 18 -28.93 -92.79 16.28
N PRO A 19 -29.08 -93.14 14.98
CA PRO A 19 -28.80 -92.22 13.87
C PRO A 19 -29.75 -91.02 13.87
N LEU A 20 -31.02 -91.22 14.20
CA LEU A 20 -32.02 -90.15 14.27
C LEU A 20 -31.72 -89.17 15.40
N ARG A 21 -31.22 -89.65 16.55
CA ARG A 21 -30.80 -88.80 17.67
C ARG A 21 -29.57 -87.96 17.31
N LEU A 22 -28.57 -88.53 16.63
CA LEU A 22 -27.39 -87.79 16.15
C LEU A 22 -27.73 -86.74 15.08
N LEU A 23 -28.66 -87.06 14.17
CA LEU A 23 -29.16 -86.11 13.18
C LEU A 23 -29.91 -84.93 13.84
N SER A 24 -30.65 -85.20 14.92
CA SER A 24 -31.36 -84.17 15.69
C SER A 24 -30.44 -83.25 16.51
N LEU A 25 -29.29 -83.76 16.96
CA LEU A 25 -28.26 -82.98 17.66
C LEU A 25 -27.44 -82.12 16.70
N GLY A 26 -27.08 -82.66 15.53
CA GLY A 26 -26.37 -81.92 14.48
C GLY A 26 -27.19 -80.75 13.91
N SER A 27 -28.50 -80.93 13.77
CA SER A 27 -29.41 -79.88 13.30
C SER A 27 -29.62 -78.75 14.34
N ARG A 28 -29.57 -79.06 15.64
CA ARG A 28 -29.61 -78.04 16.72
C ARG A 28 -28.34 -77.18 16.76
N LEU A 29 -27.16 -77.75 16.52
CA LEU A 29 -25.89 -77.02 16.42
C LEU A 29 -25.80 -76.11 15.18
N LEU A 30 -26.43 -76.52 14.07
CA LEU A 30 -26.49 -75.71 12.83
C LEU A 30 -27.43 -74.51 12.95
N LEU A 31 -28.50 -74.61 13.76
CA LEU A 31 -29.44 -73.51 13.98
C LEU A 31 -28.94 -72.48 15.00
N LEU A 32 -28.08 -72.87 15.95
CA LEU A 32 -27.53 -71.94 16.95
C LEU A 32 -26.46 -70.99 16.40
N ARG A 33 -25.95 -71.22 15.19
CA ARG A 33 -24.88 -70.40 14.55
C ARG A 33 -25.40 -69.52 13.41
N LYS A 34 -26.69 -69.19 13.39
CA LYS A 34 -27.28 -68.26 12.41
C LYS A 34 -27.28 -66.83 12.94
N GLY A 35 -26.12 -66.37 13.38
CA GLY A 35 -25.84 -64.99 13.75
C GLY A 35 -24.52 -64.57 13.13
N ARG A 36 -24.62 -63.74 12.08
CA ARG A 36 -23.56 -62.82 11.64
C ARG A 36 -22.35 -63.41 10.91
N TRP A 37 -22.52 -63.79 9.63
CA TRP A 37 -21.45 -63.73 8.63
C TRP A 37 -22.03 -63.29 7.28
N ARG A 38 -21.87 -62.00 6.95
CA ARG A 38 -21.97 -61.49 5.59
C ARG A 38 -20.55 -61.49 5.02
N GLY A 39 -20.33 -62.26 3.97
CA GLY A 39 -19.10 -62.24 3.20
C GLY A 39 -18.42 -63.60 3.07
N LEU A 40 -18.16 -63.97 1.82
CA LEU A 40 -17.30 -65.06 1.34
C LEU A 40 -17.95 -66.44 1.11
N GLY A 41 -18.13 -66.75 -0.17
CA GLY A 41 -17.60 -67.98 -0.76
C GLY A 41 -18.41 -69.26 -0.55
N ARG A 42 -19.16 -69.63 -1.60
CA ARG A 42 -19.59 -71.00 -1.93
C ARG A 42 -18.53 -72.06 -1.56
N SER A 43 -18.77 -72.84 -0.50
CA SER A 43 -18.37 -74.26 -0.41
C SER A 43 -18.92 -74.86 0.88
N GLY A 44 -19.88 -75.78 0.77
CA GLY A 44 -20.52 -76.34 1.96
C GLY A 44 -21.52 -77.47 1.70
N SER A 45 -21.34 -78.25 0.63
CA SER A 45 -22.15 -79.46 0.36
C SER A 45 -21.34 -80.75 0.56
N ALA A 46 -20.19 -80.70 1.22
CA ALA A 46 -19.32 -81.87 1.40
C ALA A 46 -19.34 -82.48 2.82
N ARG A 47 -19.88 -81.77 3.84
CA ARG A 47 -19.85 -82.25 5.23
C ARG A 47 -20.99 -83.20 5.61
N SER A 48 -22.07 -83.24 4.82
CA SER A 48 -23.20 -84.16 5.05
C SER A 48 -22.94 -85.58 4.52
N ILE A 49 -22.03 -85.74 3.55
CA ILE A 49 -21.74 -87.04 2.92
C ILE A 49 -20.81 -87.88 3.79
N VAL A 50 -19.88 -87.24 4.53
CA VAL A 50 -18.94 -87.95 5.42
C VAL A 50 -19.65 -88.63 6.58
N LEU A 51 -20.67 -87.99 7.18
CA LEU A 51 -21.43 -88.57 8.30
C LEU A 51 -22.33 -89.75 7.86
N LEU A 52 -22.88 -89.70 6.64
CA LEU A 52 -23.65 -90.82 6.09
C LEU A 52 -22.76 -92.02 5.74
N ALA A 53 -21.56 -91.78 5.20
CA ALA A 53 -20.59 -92.82 4.92
C ALA A 53 -20.09 -93.54 6.19
N SER A 54 -19.85 -92.81 7.29
CA SER A 54 -19.42 -93.42 8.56
C SER A 54 -20.48 -94.33 9.19
N SER A 55 -21.77 -94.02 9.04
CA SER A 55 -22.86 -94.87 9.54
C SER A 55 -23.05 -96.16 8.74
N ALA A 56 -22.82 -96.11 7.42
CA ALA A 56 -22.93 -97.27 6.54
C ALA A 56 -21.80 -98.29 6.79
N VAL A 57 -20.58 -97.81 7.09
CA VAL A 57 -19.42 -98.65 7.43
C VAL A 57 -19.58 -99.35 8.79
N LEU A 58 -20.17 -98.69 9.79
CA LEU A 58 -20.46 -99.33 11.08
C LEU A 58 -21.51 -100.45 10.96
N LEU A 59 -22.53 -100.26 10.12
CA LEU A 59 -23.55 -101.28 9.87
C LEU A 59 -23.00 -102.49 9.07
N THR A 60 -22.01 -102.29 8.20
CA THR A 60 -21.36 -103.39 7.48
C THR A 60 -20.39 -104.17 8.37
N ALA A 61 -19.72 -103.52 9.31
CA ALA A 61 -18.87 -104.19 10.28
C ALA A 61 -19.67 -105.06 11.28
N ILE A 62 -20.85 -104.60 11.73
CA ILE A 62 -21.69 -105.37 12.65
C ILE A 62 -22.31 -106.60 11.97
N LEU A 63 -22.66 -106.50 10.67
CA LEU A 63 -23.21 -107.62 9.91
C LEU A 63 -22.15 -108.63 9.40
N GLY A 64 -20.88 -108.24 9.34
CA GLY A 64 -19.79 -109.11 8.87
C GLY A 64 -19.18 -110.06 9.93
N ILE A 65 -19.48 -109.86 11.22
CA ILE A 65 -18.86 -110.64 12.32
C ILE A 65 -19.62 -111.95 12.61
N SER A 66 -20.79 -112.17 12.01
CA SER A 66 -21.69 -113.25 12.45
C SER A 66 -21.41 -114.64 11.87
N ASP A 67 -20.47 -114.81 10.95
CA ASP A 67 -20.13 -116.12 10.37
C ASP A 67 -18.62 -116.30 10.17
N THR A 68 -17.86 -116.64 11.22
CA THR A 68 -16.63 -117.43 11.06
C THR A 68 -16.40 -118.38 12.24
N SER A 69 -16.19 -119.65 11.89
CA SER A 69 -16.00 -120.82 12.74
C SER A 69 -14.69 -120.77 13.55
N PRO A 70 -14.59 -121.40 14.74
CA PRO A 70 -13.52 -121.17 15.70
C PRO A 70 -12.29 -122.04 15.39
N SER A 71 -11.38 -121.54 14.56
CA SER A 71 -10.07 -122.18 14.37
C SER A 71 -9.00 -121.13 14.05
N GLY A 72 -8.73 -120.25 15.03
CA GLY A 72 -7.81 -119.11 14.86
C GLY A 72 -7.61 -118.25 16.11
N SER A 73 -7.80 -118.81 17.31
CA SER A 73 -7.80 -118.07 18.59
C SER A 73 -6.53 -117.26 18.86
N GLY A 74 -5.36 -117.68 18.38
CA GLY A 74 -4.10 -116.95 18.57
C GLY A 74 -3.97 -115.71 17.67
N ALA A 75 -4.52 -115.75 16.46
CA ALA A 75 -4.51 -114.63 15.52
C ALA A 75 -5.43 -113.50 15.99
N LEU A 76 -6.63 -113.86 16.48
CA LEU A 76 -7.59 -112.90 17.04
C LEU A 76 -7.05 -112.19 18.29
N ILE A 77 -6.27 -112.89 19.13
CA ILE A 77 -5.62 -112.28 20.30
C ILE A 77 -4.55 -111.27 19.87
N SER A 78 -3.71 -111.62 18.88
CA SER A 78 -2.71 -110.67 18.36
C SER A 78 -3.32 -109.45 17.67
N GLU A 79 -4.44 -109.62 16.98
CA GLU A 79 -5.17 -108.54 16.33
C GLU A 79 -5.88 -107.63 17.34
N MET A 80 -6.43 -108.21 18.41
CA MET A 80 -6.98 -107.49 19.56
C MET A 80 -5.90 -106.67 20.29
N GLU A 81 -4.70 -107.22 20.48
CA GLU A 81 -3.56 -106.52 21.08
C GLU A 81 -3.07 -105.37 20.19
N ASP A 82 -2.97 -105.57 18.87
CA ASP A 82 -2.64 -104.52 17.90
C ASP A 82 -3.70 -103.40 17.89
N LEU A 83 -4.99 -103.75 17.94
CA LEU A 83 -6.08 -102.79 18.05
C LEU A 83 -5.99 -101.98 19.34
N ARG A 84 -5.66 -102.59 20.48
CA ARG A 84 -5.43 -101.88 21.74
C ARG A 84 -4.29 -100.87 21.66
N LEU A 85 -3.16 -101.25 21.05
CA LEU A 85 -2.03 -100.33 20.86
C LEU A 85 -2.42 -99.17 19.94
N LYS A 86 -3.19 -99.43 18.88
CA LYS A 86 -3.74 -98.37 18.02
C LYS A 86 -4.69 -97.44 18.77
N THR A 87 -5.55 -97.97 19.65
CA THR A 87 -6.42 -97.16 20.51
C THR A 87 -5.60 -96.26 21.43
N ALA A 88 -4.62 -96.82 22.14
CA ALA A 88 -3.74 -96.05 23.02
C ALA A 88 -2.98 -94.95 22.27
N ARG A 89 -2.53 -95.24 21.03
CA ARG A 89 -1.88 -94.24 20.17
C ARG A 89 -2.83 -93.12 19.76
N LEU A 90 -4.06 -93.44 19.37
CA LEU A 90 -5.05 -92.43 19.00
C LEU A 90 -5.49 -91.58 20.19
N GLU A 91 -5.61 -92.18 21.37
CA GLU A 91 -5.85 -91.46 22.63
C GLU A 91 -4.71 -90.48 22.93
N SER A 92 -3.45 -90.91 22.76
CA SER A 92 -2.28 -90.02 22.94
C SER A 92 -2.28 -88.86 21.94
N ILE A 93 -2.58 -89.10 20.66
CA ILE A 93 -2.68 -88.03 19.66
C ILE A 93 -3.84 -87.09 19.97
N LEU A 94 -4.96 -87.63 20.45
CA LEU A 94 -6.12 -86.84 20.84
C LEU A 94 -5.78 -85.92 22.02
N GLU A 95 -5.12 -86.45 23.05
CA GLU A 95 -4.69 -85.69 24.22
C GLU A 95 -3.70 -84.57 23.84
N GLU A 96 -2.68 -84.88 23.04
CA GLU A 96 -1.73 -83.89 22.52
C GLU A 96 -2.46 -82.81 21.70
N SER A 97 -3.38 -83.21 20.82
CA SER A 97 -4.16 -82.27 20.02
C SER A 97 -5.05 -81.37 20.88
N MET A 98 -5.57 -81.88 22.00
CA MET A 98 -6.40 -81.15 22.95
C MET A 98 -5.57 -80.11 23.70
N GLU A 99 -4.36 -80.47 24.14
CA GLU A 99 -3.44 -79.56 24.80
C GLU A 99 -2.97 -78.42 23.85
N ILE A 100 -2.63 -78.76 22.60
CA ILE A 100 -2.30 -77.77 21.56
C ILE A 100 -3.50 -76.84 21.29
N LEU A 101 -4.73 -77.37 21.27
CA LEU A 101 -5.93 -76.57 21.06
C LEU A 101 -6.17 -75.62 22.23
N ASN A 102 -6.02 -76.09 23.47
CA ASN A 102 -6.20 -75.29 24.68
C ASN A 102 -5.16 -74.16 24.78
N SER A 103 -3.89 -74.44 24.45
CA SER A 103 -2.85 -73.39 24.40
C SER A 103 -3.12 -72.32 23.34
N LYS A 104 -3.66 -72.73 22.18
CA LYS A 104 -4.11 -71.80 21.13
C LYS A 104 -5.31 -70.97 21.55
N GLU A 105 -6.25 -71.56 22.28
CA GLU A 105 -7.43 -70.86 22.83
C GLU A 105 -7.00 -69.73 23.77
N VAL A 106 -6.13 -70.01 24.75
CA VAL A 106 -5.58 -69.00 25.66
C VAL A 106 -4.83 -67.89 24.90
N HIS A 107 -4.05 -68.25 23.89
CA HIS A 107 -3.33 -67.26 23.09
C HIS A 107 -4.27 -66.38 22.24
N LEU A 108 -5.34 -66.94 21.69
CA LEU A 108 -6.37 -66.17 21.01
C LEU A 108 -7.09 -65.23 21.97
N GLU A 109 -7.41 -65.67 23.19
CA GLU A 109 -8.02 -64.79 24.20
C GLU A 109 -7.14 -63.58 24.51
N LYS A 110 -5.82 -63.77 24.65
CA LYS A 110 -4.86 -62.66 24.83
C LYS A 110 -4.89 -61.70 23.64
N LYS A 111 -4.95 -62.22 22.40
CA LYS A 111 -5.06 -61.38 21.19
C LYS A 111 -6.37 -60.61 21.15
N TYR A 112 -7.49 -61.22 21.54
CA TYR A 112 -8.77 -60.53 21.62
C TYR A 112 -8.74 -59.38 22.63
N LYS A 113 -8.10 -59.56 23.80
CA LYS A 113 -7.89 -58.48 24.78
C LYS A 113 -7.08 -57.33 24.21
N LEU A 114 -5.95 -57.62 23.56
CA LEU A 114 -5.11 -56.61 22.91
C LEU A 114 -5.87 -55.85 21.80
N ILE A 115 -6.67 -56.55 21.00
CA ILE A 115 -7.52 -55.92 19.98
C ILE A 115 -8.52 -54.96 20.63
N GLY A 116 -9.13 -55.35 21.75
CA GLY A 116 -10.02 -54.48 22.52
C GLY A 116 -9.34 -53.19 23.00
N GLU A 117 -8.15 -53.32 23.61
CA GLU A 117 -7.35 -52.17 24.06
C GLU A 117 -6.96 -51.23 22.91
N MET A 118 -6.63 -51.80 21.73
CA MET A 118 -6.32 -51.00 20.55
C MET A 118 -7.56 -50.28 19.99
N GLU A 119 -8.72 -50.93 20.01
CA GLU A 119 -10.00 -50.33 19.58
C GLU A 119 -10.34 -49.10 20.45
N GLU A 120 -10.16 -49.21 21.77
CA GLU A 120 -10.36 -48.09 22.70
C GLU A 120 -9.41 -46.92 22.40
N LYS A 121 -8.12 -47.20 22.15
CA LYS A 121 -7.15 -46.16 21.76
C LYS A 121 -7.51 -45.50 20.43
N ILE A 122 -7.99 -46.26 19.46
CA ILE A 122 -8.44 -45.71 18.17
C ILE A 122 -9.61 -44.76 18.40
N GLN A 123 -10.58 -45.12 19.24
CA GLN A 123 -11.72 -44.27 19.55
C GLN A 123 -11.30 -42.98 20.28
N LEU A 124 -10.39 -43.08 21.26
CA LEU A 124 -9.84 -41.90 21.94
C LEU A 124 -9.15 -40.95 20.97
N LEU A 125 -8.32 -41.49 20.06
CA LEU A 125 -7.64 -40.69 19.04
C LEU A 125 -8.63 -40.05 18.06
N GLN A 126 -9.67 -40.76 17.65
CA GLN A 126 -10.71 -40.22 16.77
C GLN A 126 -11.47 -39.06 17.41
N ASN A 127 -11.81 -39.17 18.70
CA ASN A 127 -12.46 -38.10 19.45
C ASN A 127 -11.55 -36.88 19.58
N ALA A 128 -10.29 -37.08 19.96
CA ALA A 128 -9.31 -36.00 20.04
C ALA A 128 -9.11 -35.29 18.70
N LEU A 129 -9.08 -36.04 17.59
CA LEU A 129 -8.97 -35.46 16.25
C LEU A 129 -10.23 -34.64 15.90
N HIS A 130 -11.42 -35.13 16.23
CA HIS A 130 -12.67 -34.39 16.03
C HIS A 130 -12.70 -33.09 16.86
N GLU A 131 -12.22 -33.13 18.10
CA GLU A 131 -12.10 -31.95 18.97
C GLU A 131 -11.16 -30.90 18.38
N ILE A 132 -9.95 -31.32 17.97
CA ILE A 132 -8.98 -30.44 17.31
C ILE A 132 -9.55 -29.86 16.01
N LYS A 133 -10.26 -30.67 15.22
CA LYS A 133 -10.90 -30.20 13.99
C LYS A 133 -11.99 -29.15 14.27
N GLY A 134 -12.74 -29.32 15.36
CA GLY A 134 -13.68 -28.33 15.87
C GLY A 134 -12.96 -27.02 16.22
N SER A 135 -11.92 -27.09 17.06
CA SER A 135 -11.17 -25.91 17.49
C SER A 135 -10.48 -25.17 16.34
N VAL A 136 -9.97 -25.91 15.34
CA VAL A 136 -9.38 -25.32 14.12
C VAL A 136 -10.43 -24.54 13.33
N SER A 137 -11.67 -25.04 13.24
CA SER A 137 -12.75 -24.31 12.57
C SER A 137 -13.13 -23.02 13.29
N ASP A 138 -13.10 -23.03 14.62
CA ASP A 138 -13.35 -21.82 15.42
C ASP A 138 -12.17 -20.83 15.37
N LEU A 139 -10.93 -21.34 15.27
CA LEU A 139 -9.75 -20.51 15.01
C LEU A 139 -9.85 -19.78 13.66
N PHE A 140 -10.26 -20.48 12.58
CA PHE A 140 -10.48 -19.84 11.28
C PHE A 140 -11.52 -18.72 11.34
N LYS A 141 -12.62 -18.91 12.09
CA LYS A 141 -13.61 -17.84 12.31
C LYS A 141 -13.03 -16.66 13.09
N ALA A 142 -12.19 -16.93 14.09
CA ALA A 142 -11.51 -15.88 14.85
C ALA A 142 -10.54 -15.11 13.95
N GLU A 143 -9.83 -15.78 13.05
CA GLU A 143 -8.89 -15.17 12.11
C GLU A 143 -9.60 -14.29 11.07
N ASP A 144 -10.75 -14.71 10.55
CA ASP A 144 -11.57 -13.86 9.67
C ASP A 144 -12.06 -12.59 10.40
N ARG A 145 -12.41 -12.71 11.70
CA ARG A 145 -12.77 -11.54 12.54
C ARG A 145 -11.57 -10.61 12.78
N ILE A 146 -10.38 -11.16 13.01
CA ILE A 146 -9.14 -10.38 13.17
C ILE A 146 -8.86 -9.61 11.87
N ARG A 147 -8.94 -10.28 10.71
CA ARG A 147 -8.74 -9.62 9.41
C ARG A 147 -9.73 -8.47 9.19
N ALA A 148 -11.01 -8.68 9.50
CA ALA A 148 -12.01 -7.62 9.39
C ALA A 148 -11.70 -6.42 10.30
N LEU A 149 -11.23 -6.67 11.53
CA LEU A 149 -10.80 -5.61 12.44
C LEU A 149 -9.52 -4.90 11.99
N GLU A 150 -8.56 -5.62 11.41
CA GLU A 150 -7.34 -5.02 10.84
C GLU A 150 -7.68 -4.07 9.68
N GLU A 151 -8.63 -4.44 8.82
CA GLU A 151 -9.14 -3.56 7.75
C GLU A 151 -9.83 -2.31 8.32
N GLU A 152 -10.65 -2.46 9.37
CA GLU A 152 -11.30 -1.33 10.04
C GLU A 152 -10.30 -0.38 10.70
N VAL A 153 -9.32 -0.92 11.44
CA VAL A 153 -8.25 -0.11 12.05
C VAL A 153 -7.39 0.56 10.98
N GLY A 154 -7.08 -0.13 9.88
CA GLY A 154 -6.32 0.43 8.76
C GLY A 154 -7.05 1.60 8.08
N THR A 155 -8.35 1.44 7.82
CA THR A 155 -9.18 2.51 7.25
C THR A 155 -9.34 3.69 8.20
N SER A 156 -9.54 3.44 9.51
CA SER A 156 -9.59 4.49 10.53
C SER A 156 -8.28 5.26 10.63
N LEU A 157 -7.12 4.58 10.58
CA LEU A 157 -5.81 5.24 10.61
C LEU A 157 -5.60 6.12 9.36
N LEU A 158 -5.99 5.61 8.19
CA LEU A 158 -5.95 6.37 6.93
C LEU A 158 -6.84 7.61 7.01
N LEU A 159 -8.05 7.45 7.54
CA LEU A 159 -9.01 8.55 7.72
C LEU A 159 -8.48 9.59 8.72
N HIS A 160 -7.86 9.14 9.83
CA HIS A 160 -7.23 10.02 10.80
C HIS A 160 -6.05 10.78 10.19
N GLY A 161 -5.21 10.11 9.40
CA GLY A 161 -4.10 10.75 8.66
C GLY A 161 -4.59 11.79 7.65
N ALA A 162 -5.66 11.49 6.91
CA ALA A 162 -6.28 12.44 5.98
C ALA A 162 -6.96 13.61 6.72
N CYS A 163 -7.59 13.37 7.86
CA CYS A 163 -8.19 14.43 8.67
C CYS A 163 -7.12 15.39 9.21
N PHE A 164 -6.00 14.85 9.71
CA PHE A 164 -4.89 15.64 10.20
C PHE A 164 -4.28 16.53 9.11
N SER A 165 -4.11 16.00 7.89
CA SER A 165 -3.59 16.79 6.77
C SER A 165 -4.57 17.90 6.32
N VAL A 166 -5.88 17.62 6.31
CA VAL A 166 -6.92 18.63 6.04
C VAL A 166 -6.92 19.73 7.11
N GLN A 167 -6.80 19.38 8.39
CA GLN A 167 -6.71 20.36 9.47
C GLN A 167 -5.48 21.28 9.33
N LEU A 168 -4.32 20.70 9.03
CA LEU A 168 -3.10 21.47 8.80
C LEU A 168 -3.23 22.44 7.61
N LEU A 169 -3.82 21.96 6.50
CA LEU A 169 -4.07 22.80 5.33
C LEU A 169 -5.06 23.93 5.63
N LEU A 170 -6.10 23.65 6.41
CA LEU A 170 -7.08 24.65 6.82
C LEU A 170 -6.42 25.75 7.67
N GLU A 171 -5.59 25.36 8.65
CA GLU A 171 -4.84 26.32 9.48
C GLU A 171 -3.91 27.21 8.65
N GLN A 172 -3.16 26.61 7.71
CA GLN A 172 -2.31 27.38 6.81
C GLN A 172 -3.13 28.31 5.89
N SER A 173 -4.30 27.87 5.43
CA SER A 173 -5.21 28.70 4.62
C SER A 173 -5.72 29.91 5.41
N MET A 174 -6.14 29.72 6.66
CA MET A 174 -6.58 30.83 7.53
C MET A 174 -5.46 31.84 7.77
N LYS A 175 -4.21 31.36 7.96
CA LYS A 175 -3.05 32.24 8.09
C LYS A 175 -2.77 33.03 6.81
N ASN A 176 -2.88 32.38 5.65
CA ASN A 176 -2.71 33.03 4.36
C ASN A 176 -3.77 34.10 4.12
N GLU A 177 -5.04 33.82 4.47
CA GLU A 177 -6.15 34.77 4.37
C GLU A 177 -5.87 36.05 5.17
N ASN A 178 -5.42 35.93 6.43
CA ASN A 178 -5.07 37.09 7.26
C ASN A 178 -3.91 37.91 6.64
N ASN A 179 -2.93 37.24 6.06
CA ASN A 179 -1.83 37.92 5.37
C ASN A 179 -2.32 38.68 4.13
N ILE A 180 -3.24 38.09 3.36
CA ILE A 180 -3.85 38.74 2.19
C ILE A 180 -4.57 40.00 2.64
N GLN A 181 -5.42 39.95 3.65
CA GLN A 181 -6.15 41.12 4.16
C GLN A 181 -5.20 42.23 4.65
N THR A 182 -4.10 41.85 5.30
CA THR A 182 -3.07 42.82 5.73
C THR A 182 -2.40 43.49 4.52
N LEU A 183 -2.06 42.71 3.49
CA LEU A 183 -1.46 43.22 2.25
C LEU A 183 -2.44 44.11 1.48
N GLU A 184 -3.72 43.74 1.40
CA GLU A 184 -4.77 44.54 0.77
C GLU A 184 -4.89 45.91 1.44
N SER A 185 -5.01 45.94 2.78
CA SER A 185 -5.09 47.22 3.51
C SER A 185 -3.86 48.13 3.30
N SER A 186 -2.67 47.53 3.18
CA SER A 186 -1.44 48.28 2.88
C SER A 186 -1.38 48.75 1.42
N ALA A 187 -1.92 47.98 0.48
CA ALA A 187 -2.01 48.34 -0.92
C ALA A 187 -3.02 49.48 -1.13
N ASP A 188 -4.14 49.47 -0.39
CA ASP A 188 -5.13 50.54 -0.40
C ASP A 188 -4.55 51.86 0.13
N ASP A 189 -3.84 51.82 1.28
CA ASP A 189 -3.13 53.00 1.83
C ASP A 189 -2.07 53.54 0.86
N ALA A 190 -1.31 52.65 0.20
CA ALA A 190 -0.35 53.05 -0.81
C ALA A 190 -1.03 53.67 -2.05
N THR A 191 -2.21 53.17 -2.42
CA THR A 191 -3.00 53.68 -3.55
C THR A 191 -3.57 55.06 -3.24
N GLU A 192 -4.13 55.27 -2.04
CA GLU A 192 -4.63 56.59 -1.61
C GLU A 192 -3.50 57.63 -1.61
N LYS A 193 -2.34 57.28 -1.07
CA LYS A 193 -1.15 58.16 -1.12
C LYS A 193 -0.73 58.48 -2.54
N MET A 194 -0.79 57.49 -3.44
CA MET A 194 -0.48 57.69 -4.85
C MET A 194 -1.46 58.67 -5.51
N GLU A 195 -2.76 58.54 -5.25
CA GLU A 195 -3.78 59.48 -5.76
C GLU A 195 -3.54 60.91 -5.27
N VAL A 196 -3.16 61.09 -4.00
CA VAL A 196 -2.77 62.40 -3.45
C VAL A 196 -1.59 62.98 -4.22
N THR A 197 -0.53 62.19 -4.44
CA THR A 197 0.65 62.67 -5.19
C THR A 197 0.34 62.98 -6.65
N ASP A 198 -0.55 62.20 -7.30
CA ASP A 198 -1.00 62.48 -8.67
C ASP A 198 -1.74 63.82 -8.76
N TYR A 199 -2.61 64.11 -7.78
CA TYR A 199 -3.28 65.42 -7.68
C TYR A 199 -2.27 66.56 -7.52
N GLU A 200 -1.28 66.41 -6.63
CA GLU A 200 -0.23 67.42 -6.43
C GLU A 200 0.61 67.64 -7.69
N ILE A 201 0.97 66.58 -8.41
CA ILE A 201 1.70 66.65 -9.68
C ILE A 201 0.88 67.39 -10.74
N LYS A 202 -0.40 67.05 -10.91
CA LYS A 202 -1.29 67.74 -11.86
C LYS A 202 -1.41 69.23 -11.54
N LYS A 203 -1.53 69.58 -10.26
CA LYS A 203 -1.54 70.97 -9.82
C LYS A 203 -0.23 71.66 -10.17
N MET A 204 0.91 71.02 -9.91
CA MET A 204 2.23 71.57 -10.25
C MET A 204 2.40 71.76 -11.76
N ASP A 205 1.95 70.80 -12.59
CA ASP A 205 1.97 70.90 -14.05
C ASP A 205 1.18 72.12 -14.56
N SER A 206 -0.01 72.38 -14.00
CA SER A 206 -0.80 73.58 -14.32
C SER A 206 -0.09 74.89 -13.96
N ILE A 207 0.67 74.91 -12.86
CA ILE A 207 1.45 76.08 -12.44
C ILE A 207 2.66 76.28 -13.38
N VAL A 208 3.39 75.22 -13.69
CA VAL A 208 4.57 75.27 -14.56
C VAL A 208 4.20 75.70 -15.97
N THR A 209 3.08 75.20 -16.51
CA THR A 209 2.59 75.60 -17.83
C THR A 209 2.18 77.08 -17.88
N GLU A 210 1.50 77.59 -16.84
CA GLU A 210 1.17 79.01 -16.72
C GLU A 210 2.44 79.88 -16.60
N GLN A 211 3.38 79.52 -15.73
CA GLN A 211 4.66 80.24 -15.59
C GLN A 211 5.46 80.25 -16.90
N TRP A 212 5.43 79.16 -17.67
CA TRP A 212 6.08 79.08 -18.98
C TRP A 212 5.46 80.05 -20.00
N ILE A 213 4.13 80.17 -20.04
CA ILE A 213 3.44 81.15 -20.91
C ILE A 213 3.85 82.57 -20.54
N GLN A 214 3.90 82.89 -19.25
CA GLN A 214 4.30 84.21 -18.75
C GLN A 214 5.75 84.56 -19.15
N ILE A 215 6.70 83.63 -18.99
CA ILE A 215 8.09 83.82 -19.41
C ILE A 215 8.16 84.12 -20.91
N ARG A 216 7.39 83.38 -21.73
CA ARG A 216 7.39 83.58 -23.18
C ARG A 216 6.80 84.93 -23.60
N GLN A 217 5.75 85.38 -22.94
CA GLN A 217 5.18 86.72 -23.17
C GLN A 217 6.16 87.82 -22.75
N LEU A 218 6.80 87.67 -21.60
CA LEU A 218 7.83 88.59 -21.11
C LEU A 218 9.01 88.68 -22.08
N GLU A 219 9.47 87.55 -22.59
CA GLU A 219 10.55 87.49 -23.57
C GLU A 219 10.18 88.22 -24.87
N GLN A 220 8.96 87.99 -25.39
CA GLN A 220 8.48 88.71 -26.58
C GLN A 220 8.36 90.22 -26.36
N ALA A 221 7.80 90.65 -25.22
CA ALA A 221 7.69 92.06 -24.87
C ALA A 221 9.07 92.72 -24.71
N PHE A 222 10.03 92.00 -24.12
CA PHE A 222 11.41 92.45 -24.01
C PHE A 222 12.07 92.61 -25.38
N GLN A 223 11.92 91.64 -26.29
CA GLN A 223 12.44 91.74 -27.65
C GLN A 223 11.80 92.89 -28.43
N LEU A 224 10.48 93.08 -28.34
CA LEU A 224 9.78 94.20 -28.98
C LEU A 224 10.27 95.54 -28.41
N THR A 225 10.44 95.65 -27.09
CA THR A 225 10.98 96.84 -26.43
C THR A 225 12.40 97.12 -26.91
N LYS A 226 13.28 96.10 -26.96
CA LYS A 226 14.63 96.22 -27.51
C LYS A 226 14.63 96.67 -28.98
N MET A 227 13.70 96.17 -29.80
CA MET A 227 13.55 96.63 -31.18
C MET A 227 13.05 98.08 -31.26
N MET A 228 12.10 98.47 -30.42
CA MET A 228 11.54 99.83 -30.41
C MET A 228 12.57 100.84 -29.90
N THR A 229 13.27 100.54 -28.80
CA THR A 229 14.33 101.40 -28.26
C THR A 229 15.52 101.47 -29.18
N SER A 230 15.94 100.36 -29.81
CA SER A 230 17.01 100.41 -30.81
C SER A 230 16.60 101.17 -32.06
N LYS A 231 15.34 101.10 -32.52
CA LYS A 231 14.84 101.93 -33.62
C LYS A 231 14.79 103.41 -33.24
N VAL A 232 14.35 103.75 -32.02
CA VAL A 232 14.34 105.13 -31.51
C VAL A 232 15.76 105.67 -31.34
N LEU A 233 16.66 104.89 -30.72
CA LEU A 233 18.08 105.23 -30.57
C LEU A 233 18.79 105.32 -31.92
N ARG A 234 18.47 104.43 -32.88
CA ARG A 234 18.99 104.52 -34.24
C ARG A 234 18.47 105.76 -34.96
N ARG A 235 17.20 106.15 -34.75
CA ARG A 235 16.65 107.40 -35.30
C ARG A 235 17.26 108.64 -34.65
N SER A 236 17.52 108.64 -33.34
CA SER A 236 18.19 109.75 -32.66
C SER A 236 19.68 109.83 -33.04
N LEU A 237 20.39 108.70 -33.09
CA LEU A 237 21.76 108.63 -33.60
C LEU A 237 21.85 108.96 -35.09
N GLN A 238 20.87 108.59 -35.92
CA GLN A 238 20.87 108.95 -37.35
C GLN A 238 20.57 110.44 -37.56
N LYS A 239 19.83 111.08 -36.64
CA LYS A 239 19.65 112.54 -36.60
C LYS A 239 20.94 113.27 -36.18
N ASP A 240 21.74 112.66 -35.31
CA ASP A 240 23.05 113.20 -34.90
C ASP A 240 24.19 112.84 -35.90
N MET A 241 24.11 111.72 -36.59
CA MET A 241 25.15 111.19 -37.49
C MET A 241 25.09 111.76 -38.92
N ASN A 242 24.11 112.62 -39.21
CA ASN A 242 24.14 113.52 -40.37
C ASN A 242 24.99 114.80 -40.12
N ARG A 243 25.67 114.92 -38.96
CA ARG A 243 26.53 116.07 -38.63
C ARG A 243 28.00 115.76 -38.34
N SER A 244 28.47 114.52 -38.47
CA SER A 244 29.92 114.26 -38.34
C SER A 244 30.34 112.94 -38.95
N ARG A 245 31.07 113.03 -40.06
CA ARG A 245 32.03 112.04 -40.53
C ARG A 245 33.29 112.21 -39.66
N MET A 246 33.74 111.18 -38.93
CA MET A 246 35.17 110.94 -38.58
C MET A 246 35.35 109.72 -37.62
N PRO A 247 36.56 109.13 -37.53
CA PRO A 247 36.74 107.68 -37.59
C PRO A 247 37.19 106.99 -36.29
N SER A 248 37.20 105.66 -36.42
CA SER A 248 37.67 104.53 -35.59
C SER A 248 38.81 104.70 -34.57
N LYS A 249 38.75 105.64 -33.63
CA LYS A 249 39.61 105.61 -32.40
C LYS A 249 38.89 105.96 -31.07
N PHE A 250 37.56 105.93 -31.03
CA PHE A 250 36.75 106.39 -29.88
C PHE A 250 36.02 105.29 -29.09
N ALA A 251 36.37 104.01 -29.27
CA ALA A 251 35.59 102.90 -28.69
C ALA A 251 35.97 102.58 -27.23
N THR A 252 37.24 102.72 -26.83
CA THR A 252 37.72 102.19 -25.53
C THR A 252 37.44 103.14 -24.36
N SER A 253 37.61 104.45 -24.53
CA SER A 253 37.32 105.44 -23.47
C SER A 253 35.82 105.60 -23.22
N LYS A 254 35.00 105.49 -24.28
CA LYS A 254 33.55 105.64 -24.19
C LYS A 254 32.87 104.42 -23.55
N LEU A 255 33.39 103.22 -23.80
CA LEU A 255 32.91 101.98 -23.17
C LEU A 255 33.25 101.94 -21.67
N GLN A 256 34.44 102.42 -21.29
CA GLN A 256 34.81 102.58 -19.87
C GLN A 256 33.93 103.61 -19.16
N GLY A 257 33.63 104.74 -19.79
CA GLY A 257 32.71 105.74 -19.23
C GLY A 257 31.28 105.20 -19.05
N PHE A 258 30.81 104.39 -19.99
CA PHE A 258 29.47 103.79 -19.94
C PHE A 258 29.36 102.74 -18.82
N ILE A 259 30.34 101.82 -18.72
CA ILE A 259 30.36 100.80 -17.66
C ILE A 259 30.49 101.43 -16.27
N LYS A 260 31.30 102.49 -16.14
CA LYS A 260 31.44 103.22 -14.86
C LYS A 260 30.16 103.93 -14.44
N HIS A 261 29.44 104.53 -15.39
CA HIS A 261 28.15 105.17 -15.14
C HIS A 261 27.08 104.14 -14.76
N GLU A 262 27.02 103.00 -15.44
CA GLU A 262 26.04 101.94 -15.17
C GLU A 262 26.31 101.24 -13.82
N MET A 263 27.57 101.04 -13.45
CA MET A 263 27.94 100.50 -12.14
C MET A 263 27.61 101.45 -10.98
N GLN A 264 27.57 102.77 -11.21
CA GLN A 264 27.21 103.76 -10.20
C GLN A 264 25.68 103.93 -10.00
N MET A 265 24.86 103.49 -10.96
CA MET A 265 23.39 103.61 -10.90
C MET A 265 22.71 102.49 -10.10
N HIS A 266 23.43 101.42 -9.75
CA HIS A 266 22.92 100.31 -8.96
C HIS A 266 23.57 100.27 -7.58
N GLU A 267 22.76 100.33 -6.52
CA GLU A 267 23.18 100.53 -5.12
C GLU A 267 24.15 99.45 -4.59
N LEU A 268 24.07 98.23 -5.13
CA LEU A 268 24.95 97.10 -4.76
C LEU A 268 26.29 97.06 -5.52
N THR A 269 26.40 97.76 -6.66
CA THR A 269 27.60 97.75 -7.53
C THR A 269 28.43 99.04 -7.44
N ALA A 270 27.88 100.09 -6.82
CA ALA A 270 28.56 101.37 -6.62
C ALA A 270 29.86 101.25 -5.81
N GLY A 271 29.90 100.35 -4.82
CA GLY A 271 31.08 100.09 -3.99
C GLY A 271 32.23 99.37 -4.74
N LEU A 272 31.94 98.74 -5.88
CA LEU A 272 32.92 97.99 -6.68
C LEU A 272 33.48 98.79 -7.87
N ALA A 273 33.03 100.03 -8.06
CA ALA A 273 33.36 100.91 -9.19
C ALA A 273 34.78 101.54 -9.11
N ASN A 274 35.77 100.74 -8.69
CA ASN A 274 37.18 101.13 -8.74
C ASN A 274 37.71 101.03 -10.18
N ASN A 275 38.58 101.97 -10.56
CA ASN A 275 39.12 102.06 -11.93
C ASN A 275 39.77 100.75 -12.41
N LEU A 276 40.31 99.94 -11.48
CA LEU A 276 40.94 98.65 -11.77
C LEU A 276 39.91 97.54 -12.09
N VAL A 277 38.76 97.51 -11.41
CA VAL A 277 37.69 96.54 -11.66
C VAL A 277 36.98 96.85 -12.97
N VAL A 278 36.75 98.13 -13.26
CA VAL A 278 36.20 98.60 -14.54
C VAL A 278 37.14 98.27 -15.69
N PHE A 279 38.45 98.41 -15.49
CA PHE A 279 39.45 98.01 -16.48
C PHE A 279 39.42 96.50 -16.74
N ILE A 280 39.43 95.66 -15.69
CA ILE A 280 39.36 94.20 -15.83
C ILE A 280 38.07 93.78 -16.53
N LEU A 281 36.92 94.32 -16.13
CA LEU A 281 35.64 93.95 -16.74
C LEU A 281 35.58 94.36 -18.21
N ALA A 282 36.08 95.54 -18.57
CA ALA A 282 36.19 95.98 -19.96
C ALA A 282 37.16 95.11 -20.77
N SER A 283 38.30 94.73 -20.19
CA SER A 283 39.27 93.82 -20.82
C SER A 283 38.71 92.40 -21.00
N THR A 284 37.99 91.86 -20.01
CA THR A 284 37.33 90.55 -20.11
C THR A 284 36.25 90.55 -21.18
N LEU A 285 35.46 91.63 -21.29
CA LEU A 285 34.44 91.76 -22.33
C LEU A 285 35.05 91.82 -23.74
N MET A 286 36.25 92.39 -23.86
CA MET A 286 36.98 92.48 -25.13
C MET A 286 37.66 91.16 -25.52
N ILE A 287 38.18 90.41 -24.54
CA ILE A 287 38.91 89.16 -24.77
C ILE A 287 37.93 87.97 -24.96
N ALA A 288 36.76 87.99 -24.32
CA ALA A 288 35.74 86.94 -24.41
C ALA A 288 35.35 86.56 -25.86
N PRO A 289 35.07 87.50 -26.78
CA PRO A 289 34.74 87.15 -28.17
C PRO A 289 35.95 86.58 -28.94
N ILE A 290 37.18 86.94 -28.59
CA ILE A 290 38.40 86.40 -29.20
C ILE A 290 38.60 84.95 -28.75
N ILE A 291 38.41 84.65 -27.46
CA ILE A 291 38.47 83.28 -26.92
C ILE A 291 37.32 82.43 -27.47
N PHE A 292 36.12 82.99 -27.59
CA PHE A 292 34.97 82.28 -28.17
C PHE A 292 35.20 81.98 -29.66
N ALA A 293 35.70 82.93 -30.44
CA ALA A 293 36.08 82.71 -31.83
C ALA A 293 37.21 81.67 -31.95
N TRP A 294 38.21 81.71 -31.09
CA TRP A 294 39.29 80.71 -31.05
C TRP A 294 38.77 79.31 -30.74
N ASN A 295 37.87 79.16 -29.77
CA ASN A 295 37.25 77.87 -29.44
C ASN A 295 36.38 77.34 -30.57
N VAL A 296 35.57 78.19 -31.21
CA VAL A 296 34.76 77.79 -32.37
C VAL A 296 35.65 77.40 -33.56
N SER A 297 36.70 78.17 -33.85
CA SER A 297 37.66 77.82 -34.91
C SER A 297 38.45 76.55 -34.59
N SER A 298 38.83 76.31 -33.34
CA SER A 298 39.49 75.09 -32.89
C SER A 298 38.57 73.86 -33.00
N SER A 299 37.29 74.01 -32.62
CA SER A 299 36.27 72.96 -32.80
C SER A 299 36.00 72.66 -34.27
N CYS A 300 35.92 73.68 -35.15
CA CYS A 300 35.82 73.48 -36.60
C CYS A 300 37.04 72.78 -37.21
N PHE A 301 38.26 73.08 -36.74
CA PHE A 301 39.48 72.43 -37.22
C PHE A 301 39.57 70.95 -36.78
N SER A 302 38.99 70.60 -35.62
CA SER A 302 38.90 69.21 -35.14
C SER A 302 37.87 68.35 -35.89
N LEU A 303 36.84 68.98 -36.48
CA LEU A 303 35.83 68.31 -37.33
C LEU A 303 36.26 68.16 -38.79
N LEU A 304 37.27 68.92 -39.26
CA LEU A 304 37.81 68.85 -40.62
C LEU A 304 38.96 67.82 -40.78
N LYS A 305 39.34 67.12 -39.71
CA LYS A 305 40.42 66.10 -39.69
C LYS A 305 39.91 64.70 -39.34
N ARG A 306 38.60 64.47 -39.47
CA ARG A 306 37.91 63.19 -39.36
C ARG A 306 37.21 62.91 -40.69
#